data_AF-A0A6J1WH40-F1
#
_entry.id   AF-A0A6J1WH40-F1
#
_cell.length_a   1.000
_cell.length_b   1.000
_cell.length_c   1.000
_cell.angle_alpha   90.00
_cell.angle_beta   90.00
_cell.angle_gamma   90.00
#
_symmetry.space_group_name_H-M   'P 1'
#
loop_
_entity.id
_entity.type
_entity.pdbx_description
1 polymer ?
#
loop_
_entity_poly.entity_id
_entity_poly.type
_entity_poly.pdbx_seq_one_letter_code
_entity_poly.pdbx_strand_id
1 'polypeptide(L)'
;MKSGGDKTWREYLTLPNILKEFNPELRGYSTGTGEWFSKNARLNVAFPVASDEDALKQAKIIVSRMRASPDIDIERHWKMVTVFLGDNDICSASCTSPIAWSPSAHARKLSKALDYLHANLPRTIVNLVPVLDVSVSVRVVRSAMCRALHSLFCACFHRGGGGRELHDLVHMSALYQKAEAML
;
A
#
# COMPACT_ATOMS: atom_id res chain seq x y z
N MET A 1 -13.28 -4.81 -0.99
CA MET A 1 -12.39 -4.41 0.14
C MET A 1 -13.19 -3.68 1.23
N LYS A 2 -12.92 -3.95 2.51
CA LYS A 2 -13.32 -3.06 3.62
C LYS A 2 -12.40 -1.84 3.63
N SER A 3 -12.95 -0.67 3.89
CA SER A 3 -12.25 0.60 3.79
C SER A 3 -11.63 1.04 5.12
N GLY A 4 -10.50 1.74 5.04
CA GLY A 4 -9.85 2.30 6.23
C GLY A 4 -10.70 3.33 6.97
N GLY A 5 -11.65 4.01 6.31
CA GLY A 5 -12.50 5.04 6.93
C GLY A 5 -13.85 4.54 7.46
N ASP A 6 -14.09 3.22 7.44
CA ASP A 6 -15.34 2.64 7.94
C ASP A 6 -15.44 2.77 9.47
N LYS A 7 -16.66 3.03 9.96
CA LYS A 7 -16.97 3.20 11.38
C LYS A 7 -16.07 4.21 12.13
N THR A 8 -15.73 3.93 13.40
CA THR A 8 -14.95 4.79 14.31
C THR A 8 -13.60 4.17 14.67
N TRP A 9 -12.67 4.96 15.22
CA TRP A 9 -11.34 4.47 15.63
C TRP A 9 -11.41 3.45 16.78
N ARG A 10 -12.49 3.48 17.57
CA ARG A 10 -12.74 2.52 18.67
C ARG A 10 -13.11 1.13 18.15
N GLU A 11 -13.69 1.05 16.96
CA GLU A 11 -14.02 -0.22 16.32
C GLU A 11 -12.91 -0.68 15.37
N TYR A 12 -12.38 0.25 14.56
CA TYR A 12 -11.31 -0.01 13.62
C TYR A 12 -10.25 1.09 13.74
N LEU A 13 -9.12 0.74 14.36
CA LEU A 13 -8.01 1.67 14.54
C LEU A 13 -7.28 1.87 13.20
N THR A 14 -7.58 2.99 12.54
CA THR A 14 -6.96 3.39 11.28
C THR A 14 -6.62 4.88 11.32
N LEU A 15 -5.62 5.28 10.55
CA LEU A 15 -5.24 6.69 10.44
C LEU A 15 -6.41 7.61 10.05
N PRO A 16 -7.22 7.34 9.00
CA PRO A 16 -8.37 8.20 8.70
C PRO A 16 -9.40 8.23 9.84
N ASN A 17 -9.59 7.14 10.60
CA ASN A 17 -10.51 7.15 11.73
C ASN A 17 -10.02 8.00 12.92
N ILE A 18 -8.71 8.04 13.16
CA ILE A 18 -8.11 8.93 14.16
C ILE A 18 -8.23 10.38 13.70
N LEU A 19 -7.88 10.69 12.44
CA LEU A 19 -7.91 12.05 11.92
C LEU A 19 -9.32 12.67 11.90
N LYS A 20 -10.36 11.85 11.70
CA LYS A 20 -11.76 12.30 11.78
C LYS A 20 -12.14 12.90 13.14
N GLU A 21 -11.49 12.48 14.24
CA GLU A 21 -11.77 13.03 15.58
C GLU A 21 -11.30 14.48 15.71
N PHE A 22 -10.25 14.86 14.96
CA PHE A 22 -9.67 16.20 14.99
C PHE A 22 -10.15 17.08 13.83
N ASN A 23 -10.59 16.46 12.74
CA ASN A 23 -11.18 17.14 11.58
C ASN A 23 -12.42 16.37 11.09
N PRO A 24 -13.63 16.75 11.54
CA PRO A 24 -14.87 16.12 11.11
C PRO A 24 -15.15 16.26 9.60
N GLU A 25 -14.57 17.28 8.95
CA GLU A 25 -14.70 17.53 7.51
C GLU A 25 -13.63 16.80 6.68
N LEU A 26 -12.92 15.83 7.24
CA LEU A 26 -11.95 15.02 6.51
C LEU A 26 -12.63 14.36 5.29
N ARG A 27 -11.94 14.39 4.14
CA ARG A 27 -12.43 13.83 2.87
C ARG A 27 -11.41 12.89 2.26
N GLY A 28 -11.84 12.12 1.25
CA GLY A 28 -10.97 11.30 0.42
C GLY A 28 -10.72 9.87 0.91
N TYR A 29 -11.01 9.56 2.19
CA TYR A 29 -10.97 8.19 2.69
C TYR A 29 -12.07 7.32 2.07
N SER A 30 -11.80 6.03 1.90
CA SER A 30 -12.81 5.09 1.42
C SER A 30 -13.96 4.92 2.41
N THR A 31 -15.18 4.73 1.90
CA THR A 31 -16.42 4.61 2.68
C THR A 31 -17.14 3.31 2.36
N GLY A 32 -17.53 2.52 3.37
CA GLY A 32 -18.26 1.27 3.17
C GLY A 32 -17.43 0.17 2.52
N THR A 33 -18.09 -0.75 1.80
CA THR A 33 -17.42 -1.86 1.09
C THR A 33 -17.46 -1.63 -0.42
N GLY A 34 -16.36 -1.93 -1.11
CA GLY A 34 -16.29 -1.85 -2.56
C GLY A 34 -14.91 -2.19 -3.13
N GLU A 35 -14.81 -2.22 -4.44
CA GLU A 35 -13.55 -2.35 -5.19
C GLU A 35 -12.88 -0.98 -5.41
N TRP A 36 -11.61 -0.96 -5.79
CA TRP A 36 -10.81 0.26 -5.97
C TRP A 36 -11.33 1.24 -7.05
N PHE A 37 -12.15 0.75 -7.97
CA PHE A 37 -12.85 1.52 -9.01
C PHE A 37 -14.27 1.92 -8.61
N SER A 38 -14.77 1.46 -7.47
CA SER A 38 -16.09 1.84 -6.98
C SER A 38 -16.10 3.27 -6.45
N LYS A 39 -17.27 3.92 -6.46
CA LYS A 39 -17.46 5.27 -5.87
C LYS A 39 -17.01 5.32 -4.40
N ASN A 40 -17.20 4.21 -3.69
CA ASN A 40 -16.84 4.00 -2.30
C ASN A 40 -15.33 4.06 -2.03
N ALA A 41 -14.48 3.82 -3.05
CA ALA A 41 -13.04 3.88 -2.89
C ALA A 41 -12.53 5.31 -2.68
N ARG A 42 -13.23 6.33 -3.21
CA ARG A 42 -12.83 7.75 -3.15
C ARG A 42 -11.40 7.95 -3.69
N LEU A 43 -10.45 8.40 -2.88
CA LEU A 43 -9.04 8.57 -3.30
C LEU A 43 -8.19 7.32 -3.09
N ASN A 44 -8.74 6.25 -2.52
CA ASN A 44 -8.03 4.98 -2.43
C ASN A 44 -7.95 4.34 -3.82
N VAL A 45 -6.72 4.07 -4.24
CA VAL A 45 -6.37 3.41 -5.50
C VAL A 45 -5.65 2.09 -5.26
N ALA A 46 -5.52 1.65 -4.00
CA ALA A 46 -4.93 0.37 -3.66
C ALA A 46 -5.88 -0.76 -4.10
N PHE A 47 -5.29 -1.81 -4.66
CA PHE A 47 -6.01 -2.99 -5.10
C PHE A 47 -5.21 -4.26 -4.77
N PRO A 48 -5.88 -5.42 -4.64
CA PRO A 48 -5.17 -6.67 -4.37
C PRO A 48 -4.08 -6.94 -5.40
N VAL A 49 -2.95 -7.48 -4.97
CA VAL A 49 -1.82 -7.88 -5.85
C VAL A 49 -1.07 -6.68 -6.47
N ALA A 50 -1.35 -5.44 -6.06
CA ALA A 50 -0.56 -4.29 -6.49
C ALA A 50 0.91 -4.42 -6.04
N SER A 51 1.83 -4.10 -6.94
CA SER A 51 3.28 -4.17 -6.71
C SER A 51 3.91 -2.78 -6.73
N ASP A 52 5.21 -2.68 -6.45
CA ASP A 52 5.97 -1.44 -6.61
C ASP A 52 5.94 -0.88 -8.05
N GLU A 53 5.66 -1.71 -9.07
CA GLU A 53 5.51 -1.27 -10.46
C GLU A 53 4.27 -0.40 -10.67
N ASP A 54 3.25 -0.59 -9.84
CA ASP A 54 2.02 0.18 -9.87
C ASP A 54 2.15 1.53 -9.16
N ALA A 55 3.21 1.75 -8.37
CA ALA A 55 3.34 2.92 -7.50
C ALA A 55 3.18 4.25 -8.26
N LEU A 56 3.89 4.41 -9.37
CA LEU A 56 3.82 5.63 -10.19
C LEU A 56 2.45 5.78 -10.86
N LYS A 57 1.84 4.68 -11.31
CA LYS A 57 0.51 4.70 -11.91
C LYS A 57 -0.54 5.11 -10.88
N GLN A 58 -0.50 4.53 -9.69
CA GLN A 58 -1.39 4.89 -8.59
C GLN A 58 -1.22 6.36 -8.17
N ALA A 59 0.02 6.86 -8.07
CA ALA A 59 0.29 8.27 -7.81
C ALA A 59 -0.36 9.20 -8.86
N LYS A 60 -0.20 8.89 -10.15
CA LYS A 60 -0.85 9.61 -11.25
C LYS A 60 -2.38 9.61 -11.15
N ILE A 61 -2.98 8.47 -10.79
CA ILE A 61 -4.43 8.36 -10.62
C ILE A 61 -4.90 9.21 -9.43
N ILE A 62 -4.19 9.21 -8.29
CA ILE A 62 -4.54 10.04 -7.13
C ILE A 62 -4.52 11.52 -7.51
N VAL A 63 -3.46 12.00 -8.16
CA VAL A 63 -3.35 13.39 -8.62
C VAL A 63 -4.49 13.74 -9.56
N SER A 64 -4.78 12.88 -10.54
CA SER A 64 -5.88 13.08 -11.48
C SER A 64 -7.24 13.15 -10.78
N ARG A 65 -7.53 12.23 -9.84
CA ARG A 65 -8.76 12.22 -9.05
C ARG A 65 -8.90 13.47 -8.18
N MET A 66 -7.81 13.95 -7.58
CA MET A 66 -7.82 15.19 -6.80
C MET A 66 -8.08 16.42 -7.68
N ARG A 67 -7.43 16.52 -8.85
CA ARG A 67 -7.67 17.61 -9.83
C ARG A 67 -9.09 17.65 -10.35
N ALA A 68 -9.70 16.47 -10.55
CA ALA A 68 -11.07 16.35 -11.04
C ALA A 68 -12.13 16.54 -9.95
N SER A 69 -11.74 16.60 -8.67
CA SER A 69 -12.68 16.71 -7.57
C SER A 69 -13.04 18.18 -7.32
N PRO A 70 -14.33 18.56 -7.40
CA PRO A 70 -14.74 19.93 -7.08
C PRO A 70 -14.56 20.28 -5.59
N ASP A 71 -14.43 19.26 -4.73
CA ASP A 71 -14.34 19.42 -3.27
C ASP A 71 -12.89 19.60 -2.77
N ILE A 72 -11.90 19.55 -3.67
CA ILE A 72 -10.48 19.57 -3.34
C ILE A 72 -9.80 20.75 -4.04
N ASP A 73 -9.41 21.75 -3.25
CA ASP A 73 -8.46 22.77 -3.68
C ASP A 73 -7.03 22.22 -3.56
N ILE A 74 -6.43 21.82 -4.69
CA ILE A 74 -5.07 21.27 -4.70
C ILE A 74 -4.03 22.26 -4.19
N GLU A 75 -4.19 23.55 -4.38
CA GLU A 75 -3.18 24.54 -3.99
C GLU A 75 -3.28 24.89 -2.51
N ARG A 76 -4.49 24.89 -1.95
CA ARG A 76 -4.74 25.38 -0.60
C ARG A 76 -4.90 24.29 0.45
N HIS A 77 -5.56 23.19 0.13
CA HIS A 77 -5.81 22.14 1.12
C HIS A 77 -4.51 21.38 1.46
N TRP A 78 -4.38 20.99 2.72
CA TRP A 78 -3.38 19.99 3.12
C TRP A 78 -3.85 18.60 2.73
N LYS A 79 -2.98 17.82 2.10
CA LYS A 79 -3.22 16.41 1.76
C LYS A 79 -2.32 15.51 2.59
N MET A 80 -2.83 14.34 2.93
CA MET A 80 -2.00 13.24 3.42
C MET A 80 -2.14 12.06 2.45
N VAL A 81 -1.02 11.60 1.89
CA VAL A 81 -0.97 10.43 1.02
C VAL A 81 -0.22 9.33 1.76
N THR A 82 -0.87 8.20 2.00
CA THR A 82 -0.20 7.02 2.58
C THR A 82 0.21 6.08 1.47
N VAL A 83 1.50 5.73 1.42
CA VAL A 83 2.05 4.76 0.48
C VAL A 83 2.45 3.53 1.27
N PHE A 84 1.94 2.37 0.86
CA PHE A 84 2.22 1.08 1.49
C PHE A 84 2.22 0.00 0.40
N LEU A 85 3.40 -0.40 -0.05
CA LEU A 85 3.64 -1.35 -1.15
C LEU A 85 4.86 -2.19 -0.80
N GLY A 86 5.03 -3.35 -1.45
CA GLY A 86 6.25 -4.18 -1.32
C GLY A 86 6.01 -5.59 -0.80
N ASP A 87 4.88 -5.84 -0.16
CA ASP A 87 4.48 -7.16 0.33
C ASP A 87 4.29 -8.16 -0.82
N ASN A 88 3.61 -7.74 -1.90
CA ASN A 88 3.44 -8.57 -3.10
C ASN A 88 4.77 -8.78 -3.85
N ASP A 89 5.65 -7.78 -3.89
CA ASP A 89 6.97 -7.89 -4.52
C ASP A 89 7.77 -9.03 -3.86
N ILE A 90 7.82 -9.00 -2.52
CA ILE A 90 8.53 -9.97 -1.71
C ILE A 90 7.87 -11.35 -1.82
N CYS A 91 6.56 -11.45 -1.59
CA CYS A 91 5.91 -12.75 -1.43
C CYS A 91 5.57 -13.45 -2.77
N SER A 92 5.49 -12.72 -3.88
CA SER A 92 4.99 -13.23 -5.17
C SER A 92 5.97 -13.10 -6.33
N ALA A 93 6.85 -12.09 -6.33
CA ALA A 93 7.62 -11.73 -7.50
C ALA A 93 9.14 -11.89 -7.34
N SER A 94 9.67 -11.81 -6.11
CA SER A 94 11.10 -11.88 -5.80
C SER A 94 11.81 -13.11 -6.38
N CYS A 95 11.16 -14.28 -6.38
CA CYS A 95 11.70 -15.52 -6.94
C CYS A 95 11.60 -15.62 -8.47
N THR A 96 10.93 -14.66 -9.13
CA THR A 96 10.82 -14.61 -10.60
C THR A 96 11.94 -13.81 -11.23
N SER A 97 12.40 -12.75 -10.56
CA SER A 97 13.53 -11.92 -11.00
C SER A 97 14.18 -11.21 -9.81
N PRO A 98 15.33 -11.72 -9.32
CA PRO A 98 16.06 -11.10 -8.21
C PRO A 98 16.53 -9.66 -8.49
N ILE A 99 16.65 -9.27 -9.77
CA ILE A 99 17.11 -7.95 -10.17
C ILE A 99 15.95 -6.95 -10.18
N ALA A 100 14.84 -7.29 -10.85
CA ALA A 100 13.68 -6.41 -11.02
C ALA A 100 12.93 -6.17 -9.70
N TRP A 101 13.03 -7.12 -8.77
CA TRP A 101 12.44 -7.11 -7.44
C TRP A 101 13.53 -7.11 -6.35
N SER A 102 14.67 -6.48 -6.65
CA SER A 102 15.68 -6.21 -5.63
C SER A 102 15.23 -5.05 -4.73
N PRO A 103 15.74 -4.95 -3.48
CA PRO A 103 15.46 -3.80 -2.60
C PRO A 103 15.78 -2.46 -3.25
N SER A 104 16.86 -2.42 -4.04
CA SER A 104 17.25 -1.23 -4.80
C SER A 104 16.26 -0.88 -5.91
N ALA A 105 15.70 -1.88 -6.60
CA ALA A 105 14.70 -1.66 -7.64
C ALA A 105 13.39 -1.15 -7.04
N HIS A 106 12.98 -1.72 -5.91
CA HIS A 106 11.84 -1.27 -5.14
C HIS A 106 11.96 0.19 -4.72
N ALA A 107 13.06 0.57 -4.06
CA ALA A 107 13.31 1.95 -3.68
C ALA A 107 13.30 2.90 -4.89
N ARG A 108 13.91 2.52 -6.02
CA ARG A 108 13.86 3.33 -7.25
C ARG A 108 12.45 3.51 -7.81
N LYS A 109 11.62 2.46 -7.78
CA LYS A 109 10.23 2.52 -8.28
C LYS A 109 9.36 3.39 -7.36
N LEU A 110 9.53 3.26 -6.05
CA LEU A 110 8.88 4.14 -5.07
C LEU A 110 9.33 5.59 -5.21
N SER A 111 10.64 5.86 -5.34
CA SER A 111 11.19 7.21 -5.55
C SER A 111 10.50 7.91 -6.71
N LYS A 112 10.32 7.24 -7.86
CA LYS A 112 9.61 7.82 -9.01
C LYS A 112 8.18 8.24 -8.68
N ALA A 113 7.47 7.46 -7.87
CA ALA A 113 6.12 7.80 -7.43
C ALA A 113 6.13 8.98 -6.45
N LEU A 114 7.07 9.00 -5.50
CA LEU A 114 7.25 10.06 -4.51
C LEU A 114 7.63 11.39 -5.19
N ASP A 115 8.60 11.37 -6.12
CA ASP A 115 9.00 12.53 -6.92
C ASP A 115 7.82 13.10 -7.71
N TYR A 116 7.00 12.22 -8.29
CA TYR A 116 5.80 12.64 -9.01
C TYR A 116 4.78 13.31 -8.08
N LEU A 117 4.52 12.74 -6.89
CA LEU A 117 3.63 13.34 -5.89
C LEU A 117 4.17 14.69 -5.43
N HIS A 118 5.47 14.78 -5.12
CA HIS A 118 6.13 16.01 -4.71
C HIS A 118 5.97 17.12 -5.76
N ALA A 119 6.18 16.79 -7.04
CA ALA A 119 6.06 17.75 -8.14
C ALA A 119 4.62 18.18 -8.45
N ASN A 120 3.60 17.40 -8.07
CA ASN A 120 2.21 17.61 -8.53
C ASN A 120 1.19 17.88 -7.42
N LEU A 121 1.55 17.69 -6.15
CA LEU A 121 0.69 17.91 -4.99
C LEU A 121 1.40 18.81 -3.97
N PRO A 122 1.31 20.14 -4.11
CA PRO A 122 1.81 21.06 -3.08
C PRO A 122 1.12 20.79 -1.73
N ARG A 123 1.65 21.22 -0.59
CA ARG A 123 1.02 21.03 0.74
C ARG A 123 0.59 19.57 1.01
N THR A 124 1.53 18.65 0.83
CA THR A 124 1.26 17.21 1.00
C THR A 124 2.23 16.62 2.00
N ILE A 125 1.68 15.89 2.97
CA ILE A 125 2.43 15.00 3.84
C ILE A 125 2.35 13.61 3.22
N VAL A 126 3.49 13.04 2.85
CA VAL A 126 3.54 11.65 2.40
C VAL A 126 3.94 10.78 3.59
N ASN A 127 3.04 9.86 3.96
CA ASN A 127 3.29 8.84 4.96
C ASN A 127 3.74 7.56 4.24
N LEU A 128 5.05 7.38 4.07
CA LEU A 128 5.61 6.14 3.54
C LEU A 128 5.67 5.10 4.67
N VAL A 129 4.78 4.11 4.60
CA VAL A 129 4.75 3.00 5.56
C VAL A 129 5.72 1.94 5.06
N PRO A 130 6.74 1.56 5.85
CA PRO A 130 7.70 0.56 5.44
C PRO A 130 7.04 -0.78 5.13
N VAL A 131 7.63 -1.55 4.23
CA VAL A 131 7.10 -2.87 3.85
C VAL A 131 6.82 -3.72 5.08
N LEU A 132 5.67 -4.40 5.08
CA LEU A 132 5.27 -5.28 6.17
C LEU A 132 6.30 -6.40 6.37
N ASP A 133 6.61 -6.73 7.62
CA ASP A 133 7.16 -8.05 7.92
C ASP A 133 6.12 -9.11 7.55
N VAL A 134 6.34 -9.77 6.41
CA VAL A 134 5.38 -10.73 5.87
C VAL A 134 5.16 -11.95 6.77
N SER A 135 6.00 -12.18 7.79
CA SER A 135 5.76 -13.22 8.79
C SER A 135 4.49 -12.97 9.60
N VAL A 136 4.07 -11.71 9.74
CA VAL A 136 2.80 -11.35 10.41
C VAL A 136 1.63 -12.05 9.73
N SER A 137 1.61 -12.07 8.40
CA SER A 137 0.54 -12.69 7.62
C SER A 137 0.38 -14.17 7.94
N VAL A 138 1.47 -14.89 8.24
CA VAL A 138 1.49 -16.35 8.50
C VAL A 138 0.99 -16.69 9.90
N ARG A 139 1.05 -15.74 10.84
CA ARG A 139 0.65 -15.94 12.25
C ARG A 139 -0.86 -15.80 12.49
N VAL A 140 -1.62 -15.36 11.49
CA VAL A 140 -3.07 -15.15 11.60
C VAL A 140 -3.83 -16.44 11.30
N VAL A 141 -4.89 -16.72 12.05
CA VAL A 141 -5.80 -17.84 11.74
C VAL A 141 -6.50 -17.55 10.41
N ARG A 142 -6.24 -18.40 9.41
CA ARG A 142 -6.78 -18.25 8.05
C ARG A 142 -7.97 -19.18 7.83
N SER A 143 -8.98 -18.72 7.09
CA SER A 143 -10.02 -19.61 6.55
C SER A 143 -9.43 -20.55 5.49
N ALA A 144 -10.15 -21.63 5.15
CA ALA A 144 -9.72 -22.54 4.08
C ALA A 144 -9.54 -21.81 2.74
N MET A 145 -10.47 -20.89 2.42
CA MET A 145 -10.38 -20.04 1.24
C MET A 145 -9.14 -19.15 1.27
N CYS A 146 -8.83 -18.53 2.41
CA CYS A 146 -7.63 -17.69 2.54
C CYS A 146 -6.34 -18.51 2.37
N ARG A 147 -6.29 -19.74 2.91
CA ARG A 147 -5.15 -20.65 2.68
C ARG A 147 -4.94 -20.97 1.21
N ALA A 148 -6.02 -21.29 0.49
CA ALA A 148 -5.96 -21.60 -0.94
C ALA A 148 -5.58 -20.38 -1.81
N LEU A 149 -6.10 -19.19 -1.49
CA LEU A 149 -5.76 -17.98 -2.21
C LEU A 149 -4.34 -17.49 -1.93
N HIS A 150 -3.80 -17.75 -0.73
CA HIS A 150 -2.45 -17.33 -0.39
C HIS A 150 -1.37 -18.04 -1.22
N SER A 151 -1.58 -19.29 -1.63
CA SER A 151 -0.64 -19.96 -2.55
C SER A 151 -0.66 -19.34 -3.95
N LEU A 152 -1.78 -18.75 -4.35
CA LEU A 152 -1.89 -18.02 -5.62
C LEU A 152 -1.23 -16.65 -5.53
N PHE A 153 -1.56 -15.86 -4.50
CA PHE A 153 -1.08 -14.48 -4.38
C PHE A 153 0.34 -14.35 -3.84
N CYS A 154 0.84 -15.32 -3.08
CA CYS A 154 2.21 -15.35 -2.59
C CYS A 154 2.93 -16.61 -3.10
N ALA A 155 3.05 -16.70 -4.42
CA ALA A 155 3.63 -17.87 -5.10
C ALA A 155 5.07 -18.18 -4.66
N CYS A 156 5.91 -17.16 -4.43
CA CYS A 156 7.29 -17.37 -4.00
C CYS A 156 7.39 -17.97 -2.59
N PHE A 157 6.46 -17.61 -1.69
CA PHE A 157 6.39 -18.22 -0.36
C PHE A 157 6.09 -19.72 -0.40
N HIS A 158 5.33 -20.19 -1.39
CA HIS A 158 4.87 -21.57 -1.50
C HIS A 158 5.68 -22.45 -2.47
N ARG A 159 6.75 -21.91 -3.08
CA ARG A 159 7.47 -22.57 -4.17
C ARG A 159 8.42 -23.68 -3.74
N GLY A 160 9.03 -23.59 -2.54
CA GLY A 160 10.24 -24.36 -2.23
C GLY A 160 10.07 -25.60 -1.36
N GLY A 161 9.01 -25.70 -0.54
CA GLY A 161 8.81 -26.81 0.40
C GLY A 161 9.96 -27.07 1.38
N GLY A 162 10.96 -26.18 1.44
CA GLY A 162 12.26 -26.39 2.07
C GLY A 162 12.39 -25.79 3.48
N GLY A 163 11.33 -25.16 3.99
CA GLY A 163 11.22 -24.65 5.35
C GLY A 163 11.99 -23.35 5.63
N ARG A 164 12.64 -22.76 4.62
CA ARG A 164 13.40 -21.50 4.74
C ARG A 164 12.69 -20.29 4.14
N GLU A 165 11.57 -20.49 3.45
CA GLU A 165 10.84 -19.45 2.73
C GLU A 165 10.43 -18.32 3.67
N LEU A 166 9.95 -18.66 4.87
CA LEU A 166 9.60 -17.65 5.87
C LEU A 166 10.81 -16.81 6.29
N HIS A 167 11.96 -17.44 6.53
CA HIS A 167 13.20 -16.74 6.88
C HIS A 167 13.65 -15.81 5.75
N ASP A 168 13.62 -16.31 4.52
CA ASP A 168 14.07 -15.55 3.34
C ASP A 168 13.19 -14.34 3.09
N LEU A 169 11.86 -14.47 3.23
CA LEU A 169 10.97 -13.33 3.08
C LEU A 169 11.09 -12.30 4.23
N VAL A 170 11.32 -12.74 5.47
CA VAL A 170 11.60 -11.83 6.60
C VAL A 170 12.90 -11.07 6.33
N HIS A 171 13.94 -11.75 5.88
CA HIS A 171 15.20 -11.14 5.51
C HIS A 171 15.01 -10.10 4.40
N MET A 172 14.28 -10.45 3.34
CA MET A 172 13.95 -9.54 2.25
C MET A 172 13.15 -8.32 2.71
N SER A 173 12.19 -8.51 3.63
CA SER A 173 11.40 -7.40 4.20
C SER A 173 12.31 -6.40 4.91
N ALA A 174 13.26 -6.88 5.71
CA ALA A 174 14.25 -6.01 6.37
C ALA A 174 15.16 -5.28 5.36
N LEU A 175 15.52 -5.91 4.24
CA LEU A 175 16.31 -5.26 3.20
C LEU A 175 15.51 -4.18 2.45
N TYR A 176 14.24 -4.43 2.17
CA TYR A 176 13.33 -3.44 1.58
C TYR A 176 13.16 -2.23 2.51
N GLN A 177 12.88 -2.46 3.80
CA GLN A 177 12.77 -1.40 4.80
C GLN A 177 14.03 -0.52 4.90
N LYS A 178 15.22 -1.14 4.82
CA LYS A 178 16.49 -0.39 4.77
C LYS A 178 16.61 0.47 3.52
N ALA A 179 16.13 0.00 2.37
CA ALA A 179 16.16 0.75 1.12
C ALA A 179 15.13 1.89 1.11
N GLU A 180 13.95 1.68 1.71
CA GLU A 180 12.92 2.71 1.89
C GLU A 180 13.39 3.85 2.81
N ALA A 181 14.17 3.54 3.85
CA ALA A 181 14.70 4.54 4.77
C ALA A 181 15.71 5.52 4.13
N MET A 182 16.10 5.30 2.87
CA MET A 182 16.99 6.17 2.11
C MET A 182 16.23 7.11 1.15
N LEU A 183 14.90 7.03 1.10
CA LEU A 183 14.01 7.86 0.26
C LEU A 183 13.62 9.15 1.00
#